data_AF-V8CAC0-F1
#
_entry.id   AF-V8CAC0-F1
#
_cell.length_a   1.000
_cell.length_b   1.000
_cell.length_c   1.000
_cell.angle_alpha   90.00
_cell.angle_beta   90.00
_cell.angle_gamma   90.00
#
_symmetry.space_group_name_H-M   'P 1'
#
loop_
_entity.id
_entity.type
_entity.pdbx_description
1 polymer ?
#
loop_
_entity_poly.entity_id
_entity_poly.type
_entity_poly.pdbx_seq_one_letter_code
_entity_poly.pdbx_strand_id
1 'polypeptide(L)'
;MSKFIYNFKGIARAFMPRAFFQASLSSKIARIFKDFDEATLESIAKRVNHYHKINSSFSLPMPNLLASHTSKGEQWKKPRLSLQTPSVGFVGDNSPSSLYSTVYYYDSYEWSRYFRDNLLWAYEFGDVNYYLDTPAITKTRPIESKAKSKADSVKESSKDFGGESIAEGEGESNQNSILLQLEKNRHFCFFKDKIPYADKKDALVFRGACFQEHRNKFLREFFHHPKCDIGDTSGSTHNVEFAKPKISKEAHLEYKFVLSLEGNDVASNLKWVMNSNSLCIMPKPKYESWFMESKLVSGVHYAEINDEYSDIESVIEHYLSHENQAQEIIKNAQNYCAKFQNPRIEEACNLLVLRKYFALSGQIDITREECELFGI
;
A
#
# COMPACT_ATOMS: atom_id res chain seq x y z
N MET A 1 4.86 -3.94 17.72
CA MET A 1 5.46 -2.80 18.47
C MET A 1 4.35 -1.79 18.77
N SER A 2 4.25 -1.25 19.99
CA SER A 2 3.19 -0.28 20.31
C SER A 2 3.41 1.05 19.58
N LYS A 3 2.33 1.81 19.31
CA LYS A 3 2.40 3.14 18.68
C LYS A 3 3.27 4.11 19.48
N PHE A 4 3.29 3.97 20.80
CA PHE A 4 4.14 4.75 21.69
C PHE A 4 5.64 4.51 21.43
N ILE A 5 6.09 3.25 21.42
CA ILE A 5 7.50 2.90 21.15
C ILE A 5 7.88 3.34 19.73
N TYR A 6 6.96 3.22 18.78
CA TYR A 6 7.16 3.68 17.41
C TYR A 6 7.41 5.19 17.34
N ASN A 7 6.55 5.98 17.99
CA ASN A 7 6.70 7.43 18.02
C ASN A 7 7.98 7.83 18.76
N PHE A 8 8.33 7.18 19.87
CA PHE A 8 9.58 7.43 20.58
C PHE A 8 10.81 7.22 19.69
N LYS A 9 10.86 6.12 18.94
CA LYS A 9 11.92 5.88 17.95
C LYS A 9 11.95 6.96 16.87
N GLY A 10 10.79 7.40 16.40
CA GLY A 10 10.66 8.51 15.45
C GLY A 10 11.23 9.82 16.00
N ILE A 11 10.89 10.17 17.24
CA ILE A 11 11.40 11.35 17.94
C ILE A 11 12.92 11.28 18.11
N ALA A 12 13.45 10.16 18.60
CA ALA A 12 14.89 9.97 18.78
C ALA A 12 15.67 10.15 17.46
N ARG A 13 15.10 9.70 16.34
CA ARG A 13 15.68 9.91 15.01
C ARG A 13 15.65 11.37 14.55
N ALA A 14 14.60 12.11 14.88
CA ALA A 14 14.46 13.53 14.54
C ALA A 14 15.45 14.43 15.29
N PHE A 15 15.91 14.00 16.47
CA PHE A 15 16.95 14.72 17.22
C PHE A 15 18.38 14.48 16.72
N MET A 16 18.62 13.45 15.90
CA MET A 16 19.95 13.22 15.34
C MET A 16 20.25 14.19 14.18
N PRO A 17 21.41 14.88 14.18
CA PRO A 17 21.74 15.83 13.12
C PRO A 17 21.72 15.20 11.72
N ARG A 18 20.99 15.83 10.78
CA ARG A 18 20.88 15.37 9.39
C ARG A 18 22.23 15.25 8.69
N ALA A 19 23.19 16.12 9.04
CA ALA A 19 24.53 16.13 8.47
C ALA A 19 25.24 14.76 8.56
N PHE A 20 25.03 13.99 9.64
CA PHE A 20 25.58 12.64 9.78
C PHE A 20 25.01 11.69 8.72
N PHE A 21 23.68 11.71 8.52
CA PHE A 21 23.02 10.86 7.54
C PHE A 21 23.37 11.27 6.12
N GLN A 22 23.37 12.58 5.84
CA GLN A 22 23.74 13.15 4.54
C GLN A 22 25.17 12.78 4.15
N ALA A 23 26.13 12.89 5.08
CA ALA A 23 27.51 12.47 4.85
C ALA A 23 27.64 10.96 4.59
N SER A 24 26.74 10.14 5.14
CA SER A 24 26.77 8.68 4.98
C SER A 24 26.10 8.16 3.70
N LEU A 25 25.29 8.98 3.00
CA LEU A 25 24.45 8.51 1.88
C LEU A 25 25.28 7.81 0.79
N SER A 26 26.35 8.44 0.30
CA SER A 26 27.18 7.87 -0.76
C SER A 26 27.77 6.50 -0.38
N SER A 27 28.23 6.36 0.87
CA SER A 27 28.74 5.09 1.38
C SER A 27 27.65 4.02 1.49
N LYS A 28 26.43 4.39 1.86
CA LYS A 28 25.28 3.47 1.92
C LYS A 28 24.89 2.99 0.54
N ILE A 29 24.81 3.87 -0.45
CA ILE A 29 24.53 3.49 -1.83
C ILE A 29 25.62 2.54 -2.36
N ALA A 30 26.89 2.87 -2.18
CA ALA A 30 27.99 2.00 -2.60
C ALA A 30 27.93 0.60 -1.96
N ARG A 31 27.51 0.50 -0.69
CA ARG A 31 27.35 -0.78 0.00
C ARG A 31 26.20 -1.63 -0.54
N ILE A 32 25.15 -1.03 -1.13
CA ILE A 32 24.08 -1.80 -1.77
C ILE A 32 24.67 -2.64 -2.90
N PHE A 33 25.44 -2.03 -3.80
CA PHE A 33 26.05 -2.70 -4.95
C PHE A 33 27.22 -3.61 -4.58
N LYS A 34 27.90 -3.32 -3.46
CA LYS A 34 29.01 -4.13 -2.98
C LYS A 34 28.57 -5.38 -2.21
N ASP A 35 27.55 -5.25 -1.35
CA ASP A 35 27.24 -6.27 -0.34
C ASP A 35 26.15 -7.26 -0.80
N PHE A 36 25.34 -6.92 -1.82
CA PHE A 36 24.31 -7.81 -2.35
C PHE A 36 24.80 -8.55 -3.60
N ASP A 37 24.36 -9.80 -3.74
CA ASP A 37 24.57 -10.58 -4.95
C ASP A 37 23.68 -10.09 -6.11
N GLU A 38 23.98 -10.55 -7.32
CA GLU A 38 23.29 -10.17 -8.55
C GLU A 38 21.79 -10.47 -8.50
N ALA A 39 21.39 -11.64 -7.98
CA ALA A 39 19.99 -12.02 -7.85
C ALA A 39 19.22 -11.10 -6.89
N THR A 40 19.84 -10.71 -5.79
CA THR A 40 19.25 -9.75 -4.82
C THR A 40 19.17 -8.36 -5.44
N LEU A 41 20.19 -7.90 -6.16
CA LEU A 41 20.17 -6.62 -6.87
C LEU A 41 19.09 -6.59 -7.95
N GLU A 42 18.91 -7.68 -8.72
CA GLU A 42 17.83 -7.81 -9.70
C GLU A 42 16.45 -7.76 -9.01
N SER A 43 16.30 -8.41 -7.86
CA SER A 43 15.07 -8.33 -7.07
C SER A 43 14.82 -6.90 -6.55
N ILE A 44 15.86 -6.17 -6.12
CA ILE A 44 15.77 -4.78 -5.69
C ILE A 44 15.36 -3.90 -6.88
N ALA A 45 15.99 -4.08 -8.05
CA ALA A 45 15.69 -3.35 -9.28
C ALA A 45 14.21 -3.50 -9.68
N LYS A 46 13.71 -4.75 -9.70
CA LYS A 46 12.29 -5.06 -9.98
C LYS A 46 11.35 -4.34 -9.01
N ARG A 47 11.68 -4.28 -7.72
CA ARG A 47 10.88 -3.58 -6.71
C ARG A 47 10.93 -2.07 -6.88
N VAL A 48 12.12 -1.48 -7.05
CA VAL A 48 12.29 -0.03 -7.26
C VAL A 48 11.52 0.43 -8.50
N ASN A 49 11.61 -0.29 -9.61
CA ASN A 49 10.87 0.02 -10.84
C ASN A 49 9.36 -0.21 -10.70
N HIS A 50 8.94 -1.11 -9.83
CA HIS A 50 7.53 -1.28 -9.48
C HIS A 50 7.00 -0.08 -8.67
N TYR A 51 7.76 0.38 -7.68
CA TYR A 51 7.39 1.52 -6.82
C TYR A 51 7.47 2.86 -7.57
N HIS A 52 8.47 3.02 -8.43
CA HIS A 52 8.73 4.22 -9.22
C HIS A 52 8.76 3.88 -10.72
N LYS A 53 7.60 4.08 -11.37
CA LYS A 53 7.34 3.68 -12.77
C LYS A 53 7.92 4.63 -13.83
N ILE A 54 8.33 5.83 -13.44
CA ILE A 54 8.86 6.85 -14.35
C ILE A 54 10.32 6.53 -14.66
N ASN A 55 10.68 6.63 -15.94
CA ASN A 55 12.03 6.41 -16.46
C ASN A 55 12.54 7.59 -17.31
N SER A 56 11.78 8.67 -17.38
CA SER A 56 12.14 9.90 -18.10
C SER A 56 12.29 11.06 -17.12
N SER A 57 13.11 12.04 -17.47
CA SER A 57 13.28 13.23 -16.66
C SER A 57 11.97 14.00 -16.49
N PHE A 58 11.79 14.64 -15.33
CA PHE A 58 10.65 15.49 -15.03
C PHE A 58 11.08 16.73 -14.24
N SER A 59 10.21 17.72 -14.13
CA SER A 59 10.42 18.91 -13.32
C SER A 59 9.31 19.08 -12.30
N LEU A 60 9.64 19.61 -11.14
CA LEU A 60 8.65 19.98 -10.12
C LEU A 60 8.36 21.48 -10.21
N PRO A 61 7.11 21.91 -9.97
CA PRO A 61 6.83 23.32 -9.80
C PRO A 61 7.54 23.84 -8.54
N MET A 62 7.93 25.11 -8.55
CA MET A 62 8.42 25.75 -7.32
C MET A 62 7.30 25.76 -6.26
N PRO A 63 7.61 25.56 -4.97
CA PRO A 63 6.60 25.58 -3.92
C PRO A 63 5.94 26.96 -3.89
N ASN A 64 4.64 27.03 -4.14
CA ASN A 64 3.89 28.25 -3.96
C ASN A 64 3.78 28.53 -2.45
N LEU A 65 4.52 29.54 -1.97
CA LEU A 65 4.48 30.02 -0.58
C LEU A 65 3.05 30.42 -0.12
N LEU A 66 2.13 30.64 -1.05
CA LEU A 66 0.74 31.05 -0.81
C LEU A 66 -0.29 29.90 -0.86
N ALA A 67 0.08 28.69 -1.33
CA ALA A 67 -0.87 27.60 -1.57
C ALA A 67 -1.01 26.62 -0.38
N SER A 68 -0.37 26.90 0.75
CA SER A 68 -0.13 25.94 1.82
C SER A 68 -1.29 25.76 2.81
N HIS A 69 -2.56 25.67 2.38
CA HIS A 69 -3.64 25.37 3.33
C HIS A 69 -4.77 24.55 2.70
N THR A 70 -4.53 23.27 2.35
CA THR A 70 -5.63 22.30 2.48
C THR A 70 -5.83 22.06 3.96
N SER A 71 -6.98 22.46 4.50
CA SER A 71 -7.29 22.30 5.92
C SER A 71 -7.40 20.81 6.30
N LYS A 72 -7.16 20.50 7.59
CA LYS A 72 -7.30 19.15 8.17
C LYS A 72 -8.77 18.72 8.09
N GLY A 73 -9.19 18.18 6.95
CA GLY A 73 -10.59 17.84 6.66
C GLY A 73 -10.91 17.77 5.16
N GLU A 74 -10.15 18.45 4.30
CA GLU A 74 -10.40 18.45 2.85
C GLU A 74 -9.82 17.24 2.11
N GLN A 75 -8.89 16.48 2.72
CA GLN A 75 -8.41 15.21 2.18
C GLN A 75 -9.53 14.18 1.95
N TRP A 76 -10.55 14.16 2.82
CA TRP A 76 -11.72 13.29 2.67
C TRP A 76 -12.66 13.73 1.54
N LYS A 77 -12.47 14.95 1.00
CA LYS A 77 -13.27 15.48 -0.11
C LYS A 77 -12.66 15.17 -1.48
N LYS A 78 -11.41 14.67 -1.56
CA LYS A 78 -10.79 14.32 -2.84
C LYS A 78 -11.57 13.16 -3.46
N PRO A 79 -12.21 13.33 -4.63
CA PRO A 79 -13.01 12.27 -5.22
C PRO A 79 -12.15 11.08 -5.61
N ARG A 80 -12.62 9.86 -5.32
CA ARG A 80 -11.93 8.62 -5.71
C ARG A 80 -11.71 8.60 -7.23
N LEU A 81 -10.55 8.11 -7.66
CA LEU A 81 -10.19 7.96 -9.08
C LEU A 81 -10.33 9.27 -9.88
N SER A 82 -10.07 10.41 -9.25
CA SER A 82 -9.94 11.73 -9.90
C SER A 82 -8.47 12.11 -10.03
N LEU A 83 -8.15 13.12 -10.85
CA LEU A 83 -6.82 13.70 -10.89
C LEU A 83 -6.68 14.75 -9.78
N GLN A 84 -5.57 14.70 -9.04
CA GLN A 84 -5.29 15.57 -7.90
C GLN A 84 -3.86 16.11 -7.95
N THR A 85 -3.69 17.35 -7.53
CA THR A 85 -2.36 17.97 -7.39
C THR A 85 -1.77 17.66 -6.00
N PRO A 86 -0.58 17.07 -5.91
CA PRO A 86 0.07 16.78 -4.64
C PRO A 86 0.67 18.03 -3.98
N SER A 87 1.08 17.92 -2.72
CA SER A 87 1.86 18.97 -2.06
C SER A 87 3.29 18.98 -2.59
N VAL A 88 3.93 20.14 -2.69
CA VAL A 88 5.35 20.30 -3.07
C VAL A 88 6.08 21.14 -2.03
N GLY A 89 7.29 20.73 -1.67
CA GLY A 89 8.12 21.48 -0.72
C GLY A 89 9.58 21.09 -0.82
N PHE A 90 10.41 21.64 0.06
CA PHE A 90 11.79 21.19 0.22
C PHE A 90 11.86 20.00 1.18
N VAL A 91 12.85 19.12 1.00
CA VAL A 91 13.12 18.01 1.93
C VAL A 91 13.50 18.55 3.33
N GLY A 92 14.11 19.74 3.39
CA GLY A 92 14.38 20.51 4.61
C GLY A 92 13.13 20.77 5.45
N ASP A 93 12.00 21.02 4.79
CA ASP A 93 10.76 21.47 5.42
C ASP A 93 9.88 20.32 5.92
N ASN A 94 10.26 19.07 5.64
CA ASN A 94 9.52 17.90 6.10
C ASN A 94 9.51 17.86 7.64
N SER A 95 8.34 18.11 8.20
CA SER A 95 8.11 18.28 9.64
C SER A 95 6.75 17.71 10.04
N PRO A 96 6.54 17.40 11.33
CA PRO A 96 5.22 17.00 11.82
C PRO A 96 4.18 18.08 11.48
N SER A 97 3.17 17.70 10.70
CA SER A 97 2.07 18.59 10.33
C SER A 97 0.81 18.24 11.11
N SER A 98 -0.03 19.23 11.38
CA SER A 98 -1.38 18.96 11.87
C SER A 98 -2.23 18.28 10.79
N LEU A 99 -1.93 18.44 9.50
CA LEU A 99 -2.72 17.90 8.39
C LEU A 99 -2.70 16.37 8.32
N TYR A 100 -1.57 15.76 8.68
CA TYR A 100 -1.36 14.32 8.53
C TYR A 100 -1.11 13.64 9.88
N SER A 101 -1.33 12.34 9.95
CA SER A 101 -0.82 11.54 11.08
C SER A 101 0.70 11.67 11.15
N THR A 102 1.25 11.88 12.35
CA THR A 102 2.71 12.01 12.57
C THR A 102 3.50 10.77 12.12
N VAL A 103 2.84 9.63 11.95
CA VAL A 103 3.44 8.41 11.39
C VAL A 103 4.00 8.65 9.99
N TYR A 104 3.31 9.42 9.14
CA TYR A 104 3.78 9.75 7.79
C TYR A 104 5.07 10.57 7.82
N TYR A 105 5.16 11.53 8.75
CA TYR A 105 6.41 12.25 8.99
C TYR A 105 7.51 11.29 9.42
N TYR A 106 7.31 10.45 10.43
CA TYR A 106 8.37 9.56 10.90
C TYR A 106 8.84 8.54 9.86
N ASP A 107 7.92 8.00 9.06
CA ASP A 107 8.25 7.05 7.99
C ASP A 107 9.01 7.71 6.86
N SER A 108 8.53 8.86 6.38
CA SER A 108 9.20 9.58 5.29
C SER A 108 10.55 10.16 5.73
N TYR A 109 10.61 10.75 6.94
CA TYR A 109 11.82 11.36 7.49
C TYR A 109 12.94 10.34 7.73
N GLU A 110 12.62 9.09 8.05
CA GLU A 110 13.62 8.03 8.23
C GLU A 110 14.58 7.93 7.03
N TRP A 111 14.04 8.12 5.82
CA TRP A 111 14.77 8.03 4.56
C TRP A 111 15.10 9.40 3.96
N SER A 112 14.20 10.38 4.05
CA SER A 112 14.40 11.71 3.45
C SER A 112 15.56 12.48 4.10
N ARG A 113 15.87 12.22 5.38
CA ARG A 113 16.99 12.86 6.11
C ARG A 113 18.39 12.56 5.55
N TYR A 114 18.54 11.55 4.69
CA TYR A 114 19.80 11.28 4.01
C TYR A 114 20.08 12.25 2.85
N PHE A 115 19.06 12.97 2.39
CA PHE A 115 19.16 13.86 1.25
C PHE A 115 19.32 15.32 1.69
N ARG A 116 19.93 16.14 0.82
CA ARG A 116 20.16 17.57 1.06
C ARG A 116 18.84 18.30 1.28
N ASP A 117 18.86 19.30 2.15
CA ASP A 117 17.65 19.99 2.59
C ASP A 117 16.99 20.80 1.48
N ASN A 118 17.78 21.30 0.52
CA ASN A 118 17.33 22.14 -0.58
C ASN A 118 16.76 21.36 -1.79
N LEU A 119 16.69 20.03 -1.72
CA LEU A 119 16.04 19.26 -2.78
C LEU A 119 14.52 19.46 -2.69
N LEU A 120 13.86 19.59 -3.83
CA LEU A 120 12.41 19.62 -3.97
C LEU A 120 11.84 18.22 -4.09
N TRP A 121 10.68 18.00 -3.48
CA TRP A 121 9.90 16.80 -3.66
C TRP A 121 8.41 17.10 -3.58
N ALA A 122 7.62 16.33 -4.31
CA ALA A 122 6.18 16.30 -4.16
C ALA A 122 5.77 15.10 -3.30
N TYR A 123 4.72 15.26 -2.49
CA TYR A 123 4.20 14.21 -1.63
C TYR A 123 2.69 14.33 -1.45
N GLU A 124 2.05 13.17 -1.29
CA GLU A 124 0.65 13.05 -0.89
C GLU A 124 0.57 11.97 0.20
N PHE A 125 0.41 12.41 1.44
CA PHE A 125 0.29 11.50 2.58
C PHE A 125 -1.17 11.21 2.88
N GLY A 126 -1.48 10.00 3.34
CA GLY A 126 -2.85 9.55 3.57
C GLY A 126 -3.25 8.40 2.64
N ASP A 127 -4.57 8.17 2.59
CA ASP A 127 -5.19 7.15 1.77
C ASP A 127 -5.36 7.69 0.34
N VAL A 128 -4.33 7.52 -0.50
CA VAL A 128 -4.37 7.94 -1.90
C VAL A 128 -5.08 6.88 -2.72
N ASN A 129 -6.31 7.21 -3.11
CA ASN A 129 -7.22 6.38 -3.92
C ASN A 129 -7.67 7.11 -5.21
N TYR A 130 -6.83 8.03 -5.65
CA TYR A 130 -6.97 8.91 -6.81
C TYR A 130 -5.62 9.00 -7.55
N TYR A 131 -5.58 9.68 -8.69
CA TYR A 131 -4.36 9.87 -9.50
C TYR A 131 -3.70 11.20 -9.18
N LEU A 132 -2.38 11.28 -9.42
CA LEU A 132 -1.59 12.49 -9.19
C LEU A 132 -1.14 13.08 -10.52
N ASP A 133 -1.26 14.40 -10.69
CA ASP A 133 -0.80 15.08 -11.91
C ASP A 133 0.72 15.28 -11.97
N THR A 134 1.38 15.16 -10.83
CA THR A 134 2.82 15.41 -10.66
C THR A 134 3.48 14.23 -9.94
N PRO A 135 4.68 13.79 -10.35
CA PRO A 135 5.42 12.71 -9.68
C PRO A 135 5.62 12.98 -8.18
N ALA A 136 4.96 12.20 -7.33
CA ALA A 136 4.90 12.44 -5.90
C ALA A 136 4.99 11.15 -5.07
N ILE A 137 5.62 11.31 -3.91
CA ILE A 137 5.77 10.25 -2.91
C ILE A 137 4.43 10.02 -2.19
N THR A 138 3.93 8.78 -2.23
CA THR A 138 2.68 8.39 -1.58
C THR A 138 2.79 7.01 -0.94
N LYS A 139 1.85 6.70 -0.04
CA LYS A 139 1.68 5.39 0.59
C LYS A 139 1.03 4.39 -0.36
N THR A 140 0.01 4.85 -1.09
CA THR A 140 -0.86 4.02 -1.91
C THR A 140 -1.19 4.66 -3.26
N ARG A 141 -1.71 3.85 -4.18
CA ARG A 141 -2.27 4.30 -5.46
C ARG A 141 -3.30 3.29 -6.00
N PRO A 142 -4.25 3.69 -6.86
CA PRO A 142 -5.09 2.74 -7.61
C PRO A 142 -4.24 1.78 -8.46
N ILE A 143 -4.63 0.49 -8.55
CA ILE A 143 -3.94 -0.51 -9.39
C ILE A 143 -4.30 -0.33 -10.87
N GLU A 144 -5.59 -0.23 -11.17
CA GLU A 144 -6.10 -0.13 -12.53
C GLU A 144 -6.38 1.33 -12.89
N SER A 145 -5.97 1.77 -14.09
CA SER A 145 -6.43 3.03 -14.67
C SER A 145 -7.85 2.84 -15.19
N LYS A 146 -8.72 3.85 -15.04
CA LYS A 146 -10.07 3.86 -15.64
C LYS A 146 -10.07 3.63 -17.16
N ALA A 147 -8.94 3.90 -17.82
CA ALA A 147 -8.76 3.63 -19.24
C ALA A 147 -9.04 2.16 -19.60
N LYS A 148 -8.74 1.19 -18.70
CA LYS A 148 -9.06 -0.22 -18.93
C LYS A 148 -10.53 -0.56 -18.71
N SER A 149 -11.17 -0.02 -17.66
CA SER A 149 -12.56 -0.38 -17.34
C SER A 149 -13.58 0.11 -18.37
N LYS A 150 -13.29 1.18 -19.12
CA LYS A 150 -14.12 1.61 -20.27
C LYS A 150 -13.91 0.75 -21.52
N ALA A 151 -12.70 0.26 -21.77
CA ALA A 151 -12.43 -0.59 -22.93
C ALA A 151 -13.10 -1.98 -22.80
N ASP A 152 -13.28 -2.47 -21.57
CA ASP A 152 -13.92 -3.76 -21.31
C ASP A 152 -15.46 -3.66 -21.17
N SER A 153 -16.01 -2.47 -20.91
CA SER A 153 -17.48 -2.23 -20.87
C SER A 153 -18.07 -1.74 -22.20
N VAL A 154 -17.24 -1.37 -23.19
CA VAL A 154 -17.70 -0.92 -24.52
C VAL A 154 -17.65 -2.03 -25.58
N LYS A 155 -17.03 -3.19 -25.30
CA LYS A 155 -16.95 -4.30 -26.27
C LYS A 155 -18.23 -5.13 -26.44
N GLU A 156 -19.31 -4.86 -25.71
CA GLU A 156 -20.59 -5.58 -25.86
C GLU A 156 -21.76 -4.77 -26.42
N SER A 157 -21.58 -3.50 -26.81
CA SER A 157 -22.67 -2.74 -27.45
C SER A 157 -22.17 -1.63 -28.36
N SER A 158 -21.80 -1.96 -29.61
CA SER A 158 -22.03 -1.12 -30.81
C SER A 158 -21.29 -1.69 -32.03
N LYS A 159 -22.03 -2.42 -32.87
CA LYS A 159 -21.84 -2.30 -34.32
C LYS A 159 -22.62 -1.07 -34.75
N ASP A 160 -22.07 -0.37 -35.74
CA ASP A 160 -22.61 0.81 -36.42
C ASP A 160 -22.54 2.13 -35.64
N PHE A 161 -21.48 2.90 -35.89
CA PHE A 161 -21.53 4.20 -36.58
C PHE A 161 -20.12 4.82 -36.56
N GLY A 162 -19.66 5.32 -37.72
CA GLY A 162 -18.39 6.02 -37.84
C GLY A 162 -18.37 7.31 -37.03
N GLY A 163 -17.33 7.49 -36.22
CA GLY A 163 -17.10 8.67 -35.39
C GLY A 163 -15.63 8.73 -34.97
N GLU A 164 -15.09 9.94 -34.99
CA GLU A 164 -13.68 10.32 -34.81
C GLU A 164 -13.00 9.68 -33.59
N SER A 165 -11.69 9.42 -33.74
CA SER A 165 -10.81 8.97 -32.66
C SER A 165 -10.75 10.03 -31.55
N ILE A 166 -11.49 9.82 -30.47
CA ILE A 166 -11.33 10.59 -29.24
C ILE A 166 -9.98 10.15 -28.64
N ALA A 167 -9.07 11.12 -28.50
CA ALA A 167 -7.76 10.95 -27.90
C ALA A 167 -7.86 10.23 -26.55
N GLU A 168 -6.98 9.25 -26.35
CA GLU A 168 -6.73 8.62 -25.05
C GLU A 168 -6.55 9.72 -24.00
N GLY A 169 -7.30 9.66 -22.89
CA GLY A 169 -7.18 10.67 -21.84
C GLY A 169 -5.79 10.62 -21.19
N GLU A 170 -4.88 11.46 -21.67
CA GLU A 170 -3.64 11.83 -21.01
C GLU A 170 -3.99 12.48 -19.66
N GLY A 171 -4.00 11.69 -18.59
CA GLY A 171 -4.23 12.24 -17.25
C GLY A 171 -4.55 11.22 -16.14
N GLU A 172 -5.12 10.06 -16.47
CA GLU A 172 -5.57 9.09 -15.45
C GLU A 172 -4.63 7.89 -15.33
N SER A 173 -3.36 8.16 -15.00
CA SER A 173 -2.31 7.16 -14.80
C SER A 173 -1.79 7.16 -13.37
N ASN A 174 -1.47 5.98 -12.82
CA ASN A 174 -0.85 5.84 -11.51
C ASN A 174 0.69 5.97 -11.54
N GLN A 175 1.28 6.32 -12.69
CA GLN A 175 2.74 6.45 -12.85
C GLN A 175 3.34 7.54 -11.97
N ASN A 176 2.62 8.64 -11.78
CA ASN A 176 3.02 9.75 -10.92
C ASN A 176 2.92 9.43 -9.42
N SER A 177 2.24 8.35 -9.05
CA SER A 177 2.16 7.88 -7.67
C SER A 177 3.34 6.97 -7.34
N ILE A 178 4.39 7.55 -6.78
CA ILE A 178 5.64 6.86 -6.43
C ILE A 178 5.53 6.34 -5.00
N LEU A 179 5.62 5.03 -4.84
CA LEU A 179 5.39 4.39 -3.54
C LEU A 179 6.63 4.49 -2.65
N LEU A 180 6.42 4.92 -1.41
CA LEU A 180 7.39 4.80 -0.32
C LEU A 180 6.79 3.97 0.82
N GLN A 181 7.61 3.33 1.66
CA GLN A 181 7.12 2.51 2.76
C GLN A 181 6.59 3.39 3.92
N LEU A 182 5.35 3.84 3.78
CA LEU A 182 4.64 4.69 4.74
C LEU A 182 3.60 3.92 5.56
N GLU A 183 3.26 4.43 6.75
CA GLU A 183 2.41 3.76 7.75
C GLU A 183 2.86 2.33 8.11
N LYS A 184 4.18 2.11 8.17
CA LYS A 184 4.70 0.75 8.30
C LYS A 184 4.34 0.10 9.63
N ASN A 185 4.16 0.89 10.68
CA ASN A 185 3.75 0.40 11.99
C ASN A 185 2.37 -0.24 12.00
N ARG A 186 1.48 0.17 11.08
CA ARG A 186 0.13 -0.36 10.95
C ARG A 186 0.10 -1.56 10.01
N HIS A 187 0.79 -1.44 8.88
CA HIS A 187 0.69 -2.38 7.78
C HIS A 187 1.74 -3.51 7.82
N PHE A 188 2.99 -3.24 8.19
CA PHE A 188 4.10 -4.21 8.16
C PHE A 188 4.37 -4.80 9.56
N CYS A 189 3.30 -5.30 10.19
CA CYS A 189 3.37 -6.01 11.47
C CYS A 189 3.24 -7.52 11.25
N PHE A 190 4.35 -8.19 11.02
CA PHE A 190 4.41 -9.64 10.93
C PHE A 190 4.56 -10.24 12.33
N PHE A 191 3.68 -11.18 12.69
CA PHE A 191 3.76 -11.92 13.94
C PHE A 191 3.61 -13.40 13.65
N LYS A 192 4.19 -14.22 14.54
CA LYS A 192 4.20 -15.67 14.38
C LYS A 192 2.88 -16.24 14.88
N ASP A 193 2.07 -16.72 13.95
CA ASP A 193 0.91 -17.54 14.27
C ASP A 193 1.38 -18.91 14.80
N LYS A 194 0.92 -19.26 16.00
CA LYS A 194 1.27 -20.52 16.66
C LYS A 194 0.16 -21.56 16.56
N ILE A 195 -1.02 -21.19 16.05
CA ILE A 195 -2.18 -22.06 15.94
C ILE A 195 -2.08 -22.77 14.59
N PRO A 196 -1.95 -24.11 14.54
CA PRO A 196 -2.02 -24.88 13.31
C PRO A 196 -3.35 -24.66 12.59
N TYR A 197 -3.37 -24.74 11.25
CA TYR A 197 -4.60 -24.53 10.47
C TYR A 197 -5.74 -25.47 10.87
N ALA A 198 -5.42 -26.74 11.13
CA ALA A 198 -6.38 -27.77 11.53
C ALA A 198 -7.05 -27.50 12.89
N ASP A 199 -6.40 -26.74 13.78
CA ASP A 199 -6.90 -26.46 15.13
C ASP A 199 -7.77 -25.19 15.19
N LYS A 200 -7.95 -24.49 14.06
CA LYS A 200 -8.72 -23.26 13.97
C LYS A 200 -10.21 -23.55 13.76
N LYS A 201 -11.05 -22.60 14.17
CA LYS A 201 -12.51 -22.64 13.98
C LYS A 201 -12.85 -22.61 12.48
N ASP A 202 -13.78 -23.46 12.07
CA ASP A 202 -14.34 -23.56 10.71
C ASP A 202 -15.28 -22.38 10.36
N ALA A 203 -14.79 -21.15 10.54
CA ALA A 203 -15.56 -19.95 10.32
C ALA A 203 -14.69 -18.81 9.78
N LEU A 204 -15.34 -17.86 9.13
CA LEU A 204 -14.81 -16.59 8.68
C LEU A 204 -14.91 -15.54 9.77
N VAL A 205 -13.84 -14.79 10.03
CA VAL A 205 -13.85 -13.66 10.96
C VAL A 205 -13.54 -12.33 10.29
N PHE A 206 -14.23 -11.29 10.75
CA PHE A 206 -13.96 -9.90 10.39
C PHE A 206 -14.29 -8.93 11.53
N ARG A 207 -13.36 -8.02 11.84
CA ARG A 207 -13.62 -6.83 12.66
C ARG A 207 -12.98 -5.62 12.01
N GLY A 208 -13.81 -4.70 11.50
CA GLY A 208 -13.33 -3.51 10.81
C GLY A 208 -14.36 -2.39 10.83
N ALA A 209 -13.90 -1.14 10.67
CA ALA A 209 -14.82 -0.01 10.55
C ALA A 209 -15.51 -0.04 9.18
N CYS A 210 -16.83 -0.05 9.13
CA CYS A 210 -17.59 -0.24 7.90
C CYS A 210 -18.25 1.07 7.44
N PHE A 211 -17.44 2.06 7.07
CA PHE A 211 -17.95 3.32 6.53
C PHE A 211 -18.32 3.23 5.04
N GLN A 212 -17.66 2.32 4.31
CA GLN A 212 -17.85 2.16 2.87
C GLN A 212 -19.02 1.23 2.57
N GLU A 213 -19.79 1.55 1.51
CA GLU A 213 -21.00 0.81 1.18
C GLU A 213 -20.75 -0.66 0.87
N HIS A 214 -19.64 -0.99 0.21
CA HIS A 214 -19.29 -2.39 -0.05
C HIS A 214 -18.98 -3.19 1.23
N ARG A 215 -18.57 -2.54 2.34
CA ARG A 215 -18.45 -3.23 3.64
C ARG A 215 -19.80 -3.38 4.32
N ASN A 216 -20.67 -2.36 4.21
CA ASN A 216 -22.05 -2.43 4.71
C ASN A 216 -22.84 -3.56 4.01
N LYS A 217 -22.69 -3.68 2.69
CA LYS A 217 -23.28 -4.76 1.90
C LYS A 217 -22.88 -6.13 2.44
N PHE A 218 -21.58 -6.37 2.64
CA PHE A 218 -21.10 -7.63 3.20
C PHE A 218 -21.71 -7.94 4.57
N LEU A 219 -21.82 -6.93 5.45
CA LEU A 219 -22.45 -7.11 6.76
C LEU A 219 -23.94 -7.45 6.63
N ARG A 220 -24.72 -6.72 5.81
CA ARG A 220 -26.16 -6.99 5.64
C ARG A 220 -26.43 -8.41 5.13
N GLU A 221 -25.57 -8.92 4.26
CA GLU A 221 -25.75 -10.25 3.67
C GLU A 221 -25.29 -11.38 4.59
N PHE A 222 -24.17 -11.21 5.32
CA PHE A 222 -23.50 -12.33 6.00
C PHE A 222 -23.41 -12.22 7.53
N PHE A 223 -23.94 -11.18 8.17
CA PHE A 223 -23.80 -10.99 9.62
C PHE A 223 -24.45 -12.10 10.45
N HIS A 224 -25.55 -12.67 9.96
CA HIS A 224 -26.26 -13.79 10.60
C HIS A 224 -25.89 -15.16 10.01
N HIS A 225 -24.92 -15.22 9.10
CA HIS A 225 -24.52 -16.46 8.46
C HIS A 225 -23.78 -17.37 9.46
N PRO A 226 -24.12 -18.68 9.58
CA PRO A 226 -23.60 -19.55 10.63
C PRO A 226 -22.07 -19.77 10.58
N LYS A 227 -21.45 -19.60 9.41
CA LYS A 227 -19.99 -19.69 9.23
C LYS A 227 -19.28 -18.33 9.31
N CYS A 228 -19.96 -17.27 9.72
CA CYS A 228 -19.41 -15.90 9.75
C CYS A 228 -19.50 -15.31 11.15
N ASP A 229 -18.35 -14.93 11.72
CA ASP A 229 -18.25 -14.08 12.89
C ASP A 229 -17.69 -12.71 12.48
N ILE A 230 -18.57 -11.84 12.00
CA ILE A 230 -18.22 -10.56 11.41
C ILE A 230 -18.88 -9.39 12.16
N GLY A 231 -18.31 -8.19 12.07
CA GLY A 231 -18.98 -6.99 12.60
C GLY A 231 -18.25 -5.68 12.41
N ASP A 232 -19.02 -4.60 12.52
CA ASP A 232 -18.55 -3.23 12.49
C ASP A 232 -17.92 -2.82 13.83
N THR A 233 -16.82 -2.09 13.76
CA THR A 233 -16.08 -1.56 14.91
C THR A 233 -15.93 -0.03 14.88
N SER A 234 -16.70 0.64 14.01
CA SER A 234 -16.67 2.10 13.80
C SER A 234 -17.17 2.90 15.01
N GLY A 235 -18.13 2.40 15.78
CA GLY A 235 -18.67 3.02 16.99
C GLY A 235 -20.19 2.87 17.13
N SER A 236 -20.79 3.49 18.14
CA SER A 236 -22.17 3.22 18.61
C SER A 236 -23.31 3.88 17.84
N THR A 237 -23.04 4.67 16.79
CA THR A 237 -24.08 5.40 16.04
C THR A 237 -24.17 5.03 14.56
N HIS A 238 -23.22 4.24 14.05
CA HIS A 238 -23.16 3.79 12.66
C HIS A 238 -23.28 2.27 12.63
N ASN A 239 -24.15 1.71 11.78
CA ASN A 239 -24.41 0.26 11.68
C ASN A 239 -24.62 -0.43 13.04
N VAL A 240 -25.45 0.16 13.91
CA VAL A 240 -25.64 -0.34 15.29
C VAL A 240 -26.04 -1.82 15.33
N GLU A 241 -26.86 -2.26 14.37
CA GLU A 241 -27.26 -3.67 14.20
C GLU A 241 -26.07 -4.62 14.01
N PHE A 242 -25.04 -4.18 13.29
CA PHE A 242 -23.87 -4.99 12.95
C PHE A 242 -22.67 -4.74 13.88
N ALA A 243 -22.86 -3.99 14.96
CA ALA A 243 -21.78 -3.60 15.85
C ALA A 243 -21.23 -4.80 16.63
N LYS A 244 -19.90 -4.94 16.63
CA LYS A 244 -19.16 -5.91 17.46
C LYS A 244 -17.96 -5.21 18.13
N PRO A 245 -17.50 -5.69 19.30
CA PRO A 245 -16.29 -5.17 19.90
C PRO A 245 -15.08 -5.45 19.01
N LYS A 246 -14.09 -4.55 19.07
CA LYS A 246 -12.76 -4.81 18.50
C LYS A 246 -12.14 -6.00 19.22
N ILE A 247 -11.49 -6.88 18.45
CA ILE A 247 -10.72 -8.01 18.99
C ILE A 247 -9.24 -7.86 18.58
N SER A 248 -8.35 -8.53 19.30
CA SER A 248 -6.92 -8.52 18.98
C SER A 248 -6.62 -9.22 17.65
N LYS A 249 -5.43 -9.02 17.10
CA LYS A 249 -5.00 -9.73 15.90
C LYS A 249 -4.91 -11.24 16.17
N GLU A 250 -4.44 -11.60 17.35
CA GLU A 250 -4.31 -12.97 17.83
C GLU A 250 -5.68 -13.67 17.91
N ALA A 251 -6.74 -12.97 18.35
CA ALA A 251 -8.09 -13.52 18.40
C ALA A 251 -8.66 -13.82 16.99
N HIS A 252 -8.29 -13.03 15.97
CA HIS A 252 -8.67 -13.37 14.59
C HIS A 252 -7.99 -14.66 14.12
N LEU A 253 -6.81 -14.99 14.64
CA LEU A 253 -6.06 -16.19 14.23
C LEU A 253 -6.64 -17.49 14.80
N GLU A 254 -7.66 -17.44 15.65
CA GLU A 254 -8.40 -18.63 16.05
C GLU A 254 -9.30 -19.19 14.92
N TYR A 255 -9.44 -18.47 13.80
CA TYR A 255 -10.35 -18.80 12.71
C TYR A 255 -9.59 -19.25 11.46
N LYS A 256 -10.12 -20.26 10.75
CA LYS A 256 -9.52 -20.76 9.51
C LYS A 256 -9.50 -19.68 8.43
N PHE A 257 -10.53 -18.84 8.37
CA PHE A 257 -10.66 -17.80 7.36
C PHE A 257 -10.69 -16.42 7.98
N VAL A 258 -9.89 -15.49 7.44
CA VAL A 258 -9.93 -14.08 7.84
C VAL A 258 -10.21 -13.22 6.62
N LEU A 259 -11.27 -12.44 6.70
CA LEU A 259 -11.71 -11.57 5.61
C LEU A 259 -10.83 -10.29 5.54
N SER A 260 -10.36 -9.94 4.35
CA SER A 260 -9.62 -8.70 4.09
C SER A 260 -10.34 -7.83 3.07
N LEU A 261 -11.24 -6.96 3.54
CA LEU A 261 -11.90 -5.96 2.70
C LEU A 261 -11.10 -4.65 2.72
N GLU A 262 -10.84 -4.09 1.54
CA GLU A 262 -10.31 -2.73 1.40
C GLU A 262 -11.29 -1.68 1.95
N GLY A 263 -10.84 -0.45 2.17
CA GLY A 263 -11.67 0.62 2.74
C GLY A 263 -11.58 1.88 1.90
N ASN A 264 -10.83 2.85 2.39
CA ASN A 264 -10.42 3.99 1.57
C ASN A 264 -9.29 3.61 0.62
N ASP A 265 -8.33 2.82 1.11
CA ASP A 265 -7.18 2.27 0.40
C ASP A 265 -7.00 0.79 0.74
N VAL A 266 -5.76 0.30 0.73
CA VAL A 266 -5.40 -1.09 1.07
C VAL A 266 -5.90 -1.51 2.45
N ALA A 267 -6.42 -2.74 2.54
CA ALA A 267 -6.88 -3.31 3.80
C ALA A 267 -5.73 -3.42 4.81
N SER A 268 -5.89 -2.80 5.99
CA SER A 268 -4.84 -2.80 7.01
C SER A 268 -4.53 -4.17 7.61
N ASN A 269 -5.41 -5.15 7.42
CA ASN A 269 -5.19 -6.51 7.90
C ASN A 269 -4.46 -7.44 6.93
N LEU A 270 -4.47 -7.14 5.64
CA LEU A 270 -4.00 -8.01 4.57
C LEU A 270 -2.65 -8.69 4.88
N LYS A 271 -1.62 -7.88 5.13
CA LYS A 271 -0.23 -8.33 5.29
C LYS A 271 -0.04 -9.26 6.49
N TRP A 272 -0.76 -9.02 7.58
CA TRP A 272 -0.61 -9.87 8.75
C TRP A 272 -1.46 -11.13 8.67
N VAL A 273 -2.60 -11.09 7.97
CA VAL A 273 -3.38 -12.29 7.64
C VAL A 273 -2.56 -13.20 6.72
N MET A 274 -1.98 -12.65 5.65
CA MET A 274 -1.14 -13.39 4.71
C MET A 274 0.13 -13.98 5.33
N ASN A 275 0.58 -13.46 6.47
CA ASN A 275 1.71 -14.00 7.22
C ASN A 275 1.28 -14.95 8.37
N SER A 276 -0.02 -15.20 8.53
CA SER A 276 -0.55 -16.10 9.55
C SER A 276 -0.80 -17.50 9.00
N ASN A 277 -1.28 -18.43 9.83
CA ASN A 277 -1.72 -19.74 9.40
C ASN A 277 -3.23 -19.75 9.06
N SER A 278 -3.89 -18.60 8.94
CA SER A 278 -5.28 -18.49 8.48
C SER A 278 -5.32 -18.14 6.99
N LEU A 279 -6.31 -18.68 6.28
CA LEU A 279 -6.52 -18.39 4.86
C LEU A 279 -7.13 -16.99 4.69
N CYS A 280 -6.44 -16.13 3.94
CA CYS A 280 -6.94 -14.81 3.57
C CYS A 280 -8.05 -14.95 2.52
N ILE A 281 -9.24 -14.47 2.83
CA ILE A 281 -10.33 -14.32 1.85
C ILE A 281 -10.48 -12.84 1.51
N MET A 282 -10.44 -12.48 0.23
CA MET A 282 -10.59 -11.09 -0.21
C MET A 282 -11.01 -10.97 -1.68
N PRO A 283 -11.65 -9.86 -2.08
CA PRO A 283 -11.77 -9.50 -3.49
C PRO A 283 -10.41 -9.22 -4.13
N LYS A 284 -10.37 -9.15 -5.46
CA LYS A 284 -9.20 -8.68 -6.21
C LYS A 284 -8.75 -7.29 -5.68
N PRO A 285 -7.46 -7.09 -5.36
CA PRO A 285 -6.97 -5.80 -4.85
C PRO A 285 -7.23 -4.66 -5.82
N LYS A 286 -7.74 -3.52 -5.32
CA LYS A 286 -7.98 -2.30 -6.13
C LYS A 286 -6.92 -1.24 -5.88
N TYR A 287 -6.22 -1.32 -4.75
CA TYR A 287 -5.17 -0.39 -4.37
C TYR A 287 -3.84 -1.10 -4.16
N GLU A 288 -2.78 -0.37 -4.42
CA GLU A 288 -1.41 -0.82 -4.32
C GLU A 288 -0.63 0.06 -3.36
N SER A 289 0.18 -0.58 -2.54
CA SER A 289 1.11 0.00 -1.59
C SER A 289 2.50 -0.61 -1.80
N TRP A 290 3.40 -0.35 -0.86
CA TRP A 290 4.73 -0.95 -0.80
C TRP A 290 4.74 -2.50 -0.84
N PHE A 291 3.62 -3.16 -0.53
CA PHE A 291 3.49 -4.64 -0.57
C PHE A 291 3.17 -5.22 -1.95
N MET A 292 3.06 -4.35 -2.97
CA MET A 292 2.88 -4.75 -4.38
C MET A 292 1.63 -5.62 -4.58
N GLU A 293 0.49 -5.18 -4.05
CA GLU A 293 -0.77 -5.92 -4.05
C GLU A 293 -1.18 -6.40 -5.46
N SER A 294 -0.81 -5.67 -6.53
CA SER A 294 -1.05 -6.09 -7.92
C SER A 294 -0.29 -7.36 -8.35
N LYS A 295 0.66 -7.84 -7.56
CA LYS A 295 1.41 -9.10 -7.79
C LYS A 295 0.83 -10.29 -7.02
N LEU A 296 -0.20 -10.07 -6.21
CA LEU A 296 -0.95 -11.16 -5.59
C LEU A 296 -1.75 -11.90 -6.66
N VAL A 297 -1.88 -13.20 -6.49
CA VAL A 297 -2.49 -14.11 -7.47
C VAL A 297 -3.55 -14.92 -6.74
N SER A 298 -4.77 -14.87 -7.27
CA SER A 298 -5.92 -15.63 -6.78
C SER A 298 -5.67 -17.13 -6.82
N GLY A 299 -6.12 -17.85 -5.79
CA GLY A 299 -5.91 -19.29 -5.65
C GLY A 299 -4.45 -19.70 -5.39
N VAL A 300 -3.52 -18.74 -5.35
CA VAL A 300 -2.10 -18.96 -5.04
C VAL A 300 -1.72 -18.26 -3.74
N HIS A 301 -2.08 -16.99 -3.56
CA HIS A 301 -1.72 -16.19 -2.39
C HIS A 301 -2.91 -15.88 -1.47
N TYR A 302 -4.13 -15.97 -1.99
CA TYR A 302 -5.38 -15.74 -1.24
C TYR A 302 -6.53 -16.49 -1.93
N ALA A 303 -7.62 -16.71 -1.19
CA ALA A 303 -8.87 -17.18 -1.75
C ALA A 303 -9.70 -15.96 -2.21
N GLU A 304 -9.96 -15.87 -3.50
CA GLU A 304 -10.74 -14.77 -4.06
C GLU A 304 -12.23 -14.96 -3.84
N ILE A 305 -12.91 -13.84 -3.61
CA ILE A 305 -14.38 -13.71 -3.67
C ILE A 305 -14.72 -12.59 -4.64
N ASN A 306 -15.86 -12.69 -5.31
CA ASN A 306 -16.29 -11.63 -6.23
C ASN A 306 -16.71 -10.34 -5.49
N ASP A 307 -16.76 -9.22 -6.22
CA ASP A 307 -17.14 -7.91 -5.67
C ASP A 307 -18.59 -7.85 -5.14
N GLU A 308 -19.43 -8.78 -5.60
CA GLU A 308 -20.81 -8.96 -5.15
C GLU A 308 -20.93 -9.89 -3.94
N TYR A 309 -19.83 -10.52 -3.51
CA TYR A 309 -19.71 -11.47 -2.40
C TYR A 309 -20.61 -12.71 -2.48
N SER A 310 -21.25 -12.95 -3.62
CA SER A 310 -22.22 -14.03 -3.80
C SER A 310 -21.62 -15.44 -3.72
N ASP A 311 -20.30 -15.56 -3.81
CA ASP A 311 -19.56 -16.82 -3.80
C ASP A 311 -18.96 -17.18 -2.42
N ILE A 312 -19.13 -16.35 -1.39
CA ILE A 312 -18.47 -16.54 -0.10
C ILE A 312 -18.75 -17.92 0.54
N GLU A 313 -19.98 -18.39 0.46
CA GLU A 313 -20.38 -19.70 1.02
C GLU A 313 -19.66 -20.83 0.30
N SER A 314 -19.68 -20.79 -1.04
CA SER A 314 -19.00 -21.79 -1.87
C SER A 314 -17.48 -21.78 -1.66
N VAL A 315 -16.87 -20.60 -1.48
CA VAL A 315 -15.43 -20.47 -1.20
C VAL A 315 -15.08 -21.06 0.18
N ILE A 316 -15.86 -20.76 1.21
CA ILE A 316 -15.66 -21.33 2.56
C ILE A 316 -15.79 -22.87 2.50
N GLU A 317 -16.83 -23.38 1.86
CA GLU A 317 -17.07 -24.84 1.76
C GLU A 317 -16.00 -25.57 0.97
N HIS A 318 -15.54 -24.96 -0.13
CA HIS A 318 -14.45 -25.48 -0.92
C HIS A 318 -13.20 -25.68 -0.06
N TYR A 319 -12.77 -24.66 0.68
CA TYR A 319 -11.53 -24.76 1.47
C TYR A 319 -11.68 -25.53 2.80
N LEU A 320 -12.89 -25.68 3.34
CA LEU A 320 -13.15 -26.62 4.43
C LEU A 320 -13.03 -28.09 3.97
N SER A 321 -13.43 -28.39 2.73
CA SER A 321 -13.30 -29.74 2.16
C SER A 321 -11.93 -30.01 1.52
N HIS A 322 -11.12 -28.98 1.28
CA HIS A 322 -9.80 -29.07 0.64
C HIS A 322 -8.70 -28.42 1.49
N GLU A 323 -8.51 -28.90 2.72
CA GLU A 323 -7.55 -28.30 3.67
C GLU A 323 -6.11 -28.23 3.14
N ASN A 324 -5.66 -29.22 2.36
CA ASN A 324 -4.33 -29.21 1.77
C ASN A 324 -4.13 -28.02 0.81
N GLN A 325 -5.16 -27.71 0.02
CA GLN A 325 -5.14 -26.56 -0.89
C GLN A 325 -5.12 -25.23 -0.12
N ALA A 326 -5.91 -25.12 0.95
CA ALA A 326 -5.89 -23.95 1.82
C ALA A 326 -4.49 -23.71 2.42
N GLN A 327 -3.85 -24.77 2.92
CA GLN A 327 -2.50 -24.71 3.49
C GLN A 327 -1.43 -24.37 2.44
N GLU A 328 -1.58 -24.84 1.20
CA GLU A 328 -0.69 -24.45 0.10
C GLU A 328 -0.78 -22.95 -0.20
N ILE A 329 -1.99 -22.40 -0.27
CA ILE A 329 -2.21 -20.95 -0.46
C ILE A 329 -1.59 -20.15 0.69
N ILE A 330 -1.82 -20.59 1.94
CA ILE A 330 -1.23 -19.97 3.13
C ILE A 330 0.30 -19.95 3.04
N LYS A 331 0.92 -21.08 2.69
CA LYS A 331 2.38 -21.19 2.55
C LYS A 331 2.91 -20.24 1.47
N ASN A 332 2.24 -20.16 0.33
CA ASN A 332 2.61 -19.24 -0.75
C ASN A 332 2.45 -17.77 -0.33
N ALA A 333 1.40 -17.43 0.43
CA ALA A 333 1.20 -16.10 1.00
C ALA A 333 2.32 -15.73 1.99
N GLN A 334 2.73 -16.66 2.86
CA GLN A 334 3.84 -16.47 3.80
C GLN A 334 5.17 -16.28 3.06
N ASN A 335 5.43 -17.07 2.01
CA ASN A 335 6.60 -16.91 1.15
C ASN A 335 6.61 -15.54 0.44
N TYR A 336 5.43 -15.06 0.03
CA TYR A 336 5.29 -13.71 -0.53
C TYR A 336 5.62 -12.64 0.52
N CYS A 337 5.08 -12.76 1.74
CA CYS A 337 5.37 -11.87 2.87
C CYS A 337 6.86 -11.81 3.24
N ALA A 338 7.58 -12.92 3.15
CA ALA A 338 9.01 -13.01 3.50
C ALA A 338 9.88 -12.02 2.70
N LYS A 339 9.48 -11.65 1.48
CA LYS A 339 10.18 -10.67 0.62
C LYS A 339 10.30 -9.28 1.25
N PHE A 340 9.43 -8.95 2.21
CA PHE A 340 9.33 -7.64 2.85
C PHE A 340 9.88 -7.61 4.28
N GLN A 341 10.57 -8.67 4.71
CA GLN A 341 11.05 -8.83 6.10
C GLN A 341 12.55 -8.57 6.27
N ASN A 342 13.32 -8.46 5.18
CA ASN A 342 14.75 -8.20 5.25
C ASN A 342 15.02 -6.68 5.36
N PRO A 343 15.46 -6.17 6.54
CA PRO A 343 15.61 -4.73 6.74
C PRO A 343 16.69 -4.09 5.86
N ARG A 344 17.70 -4.85 5.40
CA ARG A 344 18.74 -4.32 4.50
C ARG A 344 18.18 -4.08 3.10
N ILE A 345 17.33 -5.00 2.62
CA ILE A 345 16.64 -4.86 1.32
C ILE A 345 15.61 -3.73 1.40
N GLU A 346 14.84 -3.63 2.50
CA GLU A 346 13.90 -2.52 2.69
C GLU A 346 14.61 -1.15 2.73
N GLU A 347 15.74 -1.04 3.42
CA GLU A 347 16.58 0.17 3.40
C GLU A 347 17.03 0.51 1.97
N ALA A 348 17.56 -0.49 1.23
CA ALA A 348 18.02 -0.30 -0.14
C ALA A 348 16.89 0.20 -1.06
N CYS A 349 15.73 -0.46 -1.04
CA CYS A 349 14.58 -0.05 -1.86
C CYS A 349 14.11 1.37 -1.54
N ASN A 350 13.99 1.75 -0.25
CA ASN A 350 13.53 3.10 0.11
C ASN A 350 14.53 4.19 -0.32
N LEU A 351 15.83 3.97 -0.11
CA LEU A 351 16.87 4.90 -0.54
C LEU A 351 16.94 5.01 -2.07
N LEU A 352 16.86 3.89 -2.78
CA LEU A 352 16.94 3.85 -4.25
C LEU A 352 15.71 4.47 -4.93
N VAL A 353 14.51 4.31 -4.37
CA VAL A 353 13.31 5.02 -4.86
C VAL A 353 13.52 6.54 -4.82
N LEU A 354 14.04 7.06 -3.70
CA LEU A 354 14.33 8.49 -3.55
C LEU A 354 15.53 8.94 -4.41
N ARG A 355 16.59 8.11 -4.54
CA ARG A 355 17.71 8.39 -5.46
C ARG A 355 17.22 8.53 -6.88
N LYS A 356 16.43 7.56 -7.37
CA LYS A 356 15.81 7.60 -8.71
C LYS A 356 14.93 8.83 -8.88
N TYR A 357 14.12 9.18 -7.86
CA TYR A 357 13.29 10.39 -7.86
C TYR A 357 14.10 11.66 -8.09
N PHE A 358 15.10 11.90 -7.25
CA PHE A 358 15.89 13.12 -7.33
C PHE A 358 16.76 13.18 -8.60
N ALA A 359 17.22 12.04 -9.10
CA ALA A 359 17.95 11.93 -10.36
C ALA A 359 17.07 12.33 -11.55
N LEU A 360 15.88 11.71 -11.68
CA LEU A 360 14.95 12.01 -12.76
C LEU A 360 14.36 13.42 -12.66
N SER A 361 14.30 14.00 -11.46
CA SER A 361 13.95 15.41 -11.30
C SER A 361 15.08 16.41 -11.64
N GLY A 362 16.26 15.90 -12.04
CA GLY A 362 17.42 16.71 -12.41
C GLY A 362 18.16 17.38 -11.24
N GLN A 363 17.95 16.91 -10.00
CA GLN A 363 18.45 17.59 -8.81
C GLN A 363 19.74 16.98 -8.22
N ILE A 364 20.08 15.75 -8.59
CA ILE A 364 21.31 15.06 -8.18
C ILE A 364 21.84 14.16 -9.30
N ASP A 365 23.14 13.94 -9.29
CA ASP A 365 23.79 12.94 -10.14
C ASP A 365 23.73 11.54 -9.51
N ILE A 366 23.78 10.52 -10.36
CA ILE A 366 23.81 9.10 -9.99
C ILE A 366 24.96 8.36 -10.66
N THR A 367 25.36 7.24 -10.07
CA THR A 367 26.42 6.38 -10.61
C THR A 367 25.93 5.57 -11.81
N ARG A 368 26.86 4.97 -12.56
CA ARG A 368 26.52 4.11 -13.70
C ARG A 368 25.75 2.87 -13.24
N GLU A 369 26.15 2.28 -12.12
CA GLU A 369 25.50 1.12 -11.52
C GLU A 369 24.05 1.43 -11.12
N GLU A 370 23.80 2.66 -10.66
CA GLU A 370 22.43 3.14 -10.40
C GLU A 370 21.62 3.30 -11.68
N CYS A 371 22.18 3.89 -12.74
CA CYS A 371 21.50 3.98 -14.05
C CYS A 371 21.12 2.58 -14.55
N GLU A 372 22.06 1.63 -14.51
CA GLU A 372 21.83 0.23 -14.92
C GLU A 372 20.74 -0.44 -14.06
N LEU A 373 20.75 -0.24 -12.73
CA LEU A 373 19.71 -0.77 -11.83
C LEU A 373 18.33 -0.16 -12.10
N PHE A 374 18.27 1.14 -12.39
CA PHE A 374 17.02 1.85 -12.67
C PHE A 374 16.51 1.60 -14.10
N GLY A 375 17.38 1.20 -15.02
CA GLY A 375 17.06 1.05 -16.45
C GLY A 375 16.78 2.39 -17.13
N ILE A 376 17.59 3.42 -16.81
CA ILE A 376 17.48 4.78 -17.35
C ILE A 376 18.77 5.28 -18.00
#